data_AF-A0A9D5ZR23-F1
#
_entry.id   AF-A0A9D5ZR23-F1
#
_cell.length_a   1.000
_cell.length_b   1.000
_cell.length_c   1.000
_cell.angle_alpha   90.00
_cell.angle_beta   90.00
_cell.angle_gamma   90.00
#
_symmetry.space_group_name_H-M   'P 1'
#
loop_
_entity.id
_entity.type
_entity.pdbx_description
1 polymer ?
#
loop_
_entity_poly.entity_id
_entity_poly.type
_entity_poly.pdbx_seq_one_letter_code
_entity_poly.pdbx_strand_id
1 'polypeptide(L)' 'KRLHQHNHGKSTYTKGRGPFEIIYYEACLSEDKARSRELFLKSGMGKRYLKNRLGASYL' A
#
# COMPACT_ATOMS: atom_id res chain seq x y z
N LYS A 1 0.38 -4.84 12.88
CA LYS A 1 -0.48 -3.82 13.54
C LYS A 1 -1.44 -3.11 12.58
N ARG A 2 -0.97 -2.48 11.49
CA ARG A 2 -1.81 -1.64 10.60
C ARG A 2 -2.86 -2.42 9.79
N LEU A 3 -2.50 -3.50 9.09
CA LEU A 3 -3.46 -4.34 8.35
C LEU A 3 -4.62 -4.81 9.25
N HIS A 4 -4.28 -5.33 10.43
CA HIS A 4 -5.28 -5.74 11.42
C HIS A 4 -6.22 -4.60 11.82
N GLN A 5 -5.72 -3.38 12.01
CA GLN A 5 -6.56 -2.22 12.32
C GLN A 5 -7.52 -1.87 11.16
N HIS A 6 -7.04 -1.94 9.91
CA HIS A 6 -7.88 -1.74 8.72
C HIS A 6 -8.96 -2.82 8.60
N ASN A 7 -8.60 -4.10 8.76
CA ASN A 7 -9.54 -5.23 8.67
C ASN A 7 -10.58 -5.23 9.80
N HIS A 8 -10.27 -4.65 10.95
CA HIS A 8 -11.22 -4.49 12.07
C HIS A 8 -11.95 -3.14 12.06
N GLY A 9 -11.90 -2.38 10.96
CA GLY A 9 -12.64 -1.13 10.80
C GLY A 9 -12.20 0.00 11.74
N LYS A 10 -11.00 -0.06 12.30
CA LYS A 10 -10.46 0.95 13.24
C LYS A 10 -9.95 2.22 12.55
N SER A 11 -9.97 2.27 11.22
CA SER A 11 -9.59 3.44 10.43
C SER A 11 -10.80 4.06 9.77
N THR A 12 -11.00 5.37 9.97
CA THR A 12 -12.14 6.14 9.44
C THR A 12 -12.30 6.01 7.92
N TYR A 13 -11.20 6.10 7.18
CA TYR A 13 -11.21 6.10 5.70
C TYR A 13 -11.36 4.72 5.06
N THR A 14 -11.03 3.65 5.78
CA THR A 14 -10.99 2.27 5.24
C THR A 14 -12.04 1.35 5.86
N LYS A 15 -12.77 1.84 6.88
CA LYS A 15 -13.89 1.13 7.48
C LYS A 15 -14.93 0.78 6.41
N GLY A 16 -15.37 -0.47 6.39
CA GLY A 16 -16.38 -0.98 5.46
C GLY A 16 -15.86 -1.33 4.05
N ARG A 17 -14.55 -1.24 3.80
CA ARG A 17 -13.93 -1.62 2.51
C ARG A 17 -13.07 -2.88 2.59
N GLY A 18 -13.07 -3.55 3.74
CA GLY A 18 -12.33 -4.78 3.97
C GLY A 18 -13.13 -6.05 3.68
N PRO A 19 -12.52 -7.25 3.85
CA PRO A 19 -11.16 -7.46 4.35
C PRO A 19 -10.09 -7.12 3.30
N PHE A 20 -8.97 -6.55 3.75
CA PHE A 20 -7.81 -6.25 2.92
C PHE A 20 -6.74 -7.34 3.02
N GLU A 21 -6.07 -7.59 1.91
CA GLU A 21 -4.90 -8.45 1.77
C GLU A 21 -3.67 -7.64 1.31
N ILE A 22 -2.47 -8.02 1.75
CA ILE A 22 -1.22 -7.38 1.32
C ILE A 22 -0.70 -8.12 0.10
N ILE A 23 -0.83 -7.50 -1.08
CA ILE A 23 -0.28 -8.03 -2.34
C ILE A 23 1.15 -7.56 -2.61
N TYR A 24 1.61 -6.51 -1.93
CA TYR A 24 2.95 -5.94 -2.10
C TYR A 24 3.38 -5.18 -0.85
N TYR A 25 4.62 -5.38 -0.43
CA TYR A 25 5.29 -4.54 0.56
C TYR A 25 6.78 -4.43 0.24
N GLU A 26 7.41 -3.36 0.71
CA GLU A 26 8.85 -3.19 0.64
C GLU A 26 9.38 -2.66 1.98
N ALA A 27 10.58 -3.09 2.36
CA ALA A 27 11.26 -2.62 3.56
C ALA A 27 12.25 -1.51 3.20
N CYS A 28 12.37 -0.51 4.06
CA CYS A 28 13.30 0.60 3.91
C CYS A 28 14.11 0.76 5.20
N LEU A 29 15.37 1.16 5.06
CA LEU A 29 16.30 1.31 6.19
C LEU A 29 16.04 2.56 7.03
N SER A 30 15.35 3.56 6.48
CA SER A 30 15.05 4.83 7.14
C SER A 30 13.59 5.19 6.88
N GLU A 31 12.97 5.82 7.89
CA GLU A 31 11.60 6.30 7.80
C GLU A 31 11.42 7.35 6.69
N ASP A 32 12.38 8.27 6.52
CA ASP A 32 12.31 9.29 5.48
C ASP A 32 12.29 8.66 4.08
N LYS A 33 13.15 7.66 3.85
CA LYS A 33 13.16 6.89 2.60
C LYS A 33 11.84 6.15 2.40
N ALA A 34 11.30 5.54 3.45
CA ALA A 34 10.01 4.86 3.40
C ALA A 34 8.87 5.83 3.04
N ARG A 35 8.87 7.03 3.62
CA ARG A 35 7.85 8.06 3.40
C ARG A 35 7.92 8.65 2.00
N SER A 36 9.11 9.05 1.54
CA SER A 36 9.31 9.53 0.16
C SER A 36 8.87 8.48 -0.86
N ARG A 37 9.15 7.21 -0.56
CA ARG A 37 8.77 6.09 -1.40
C ARG A 37 7.26 5.83 -1.39
N GLU A 38 6.62 5.87 -0.22
CA GLU A 38 5.16 5.78 -0.10
C GLU A 38 4.46 6.88 -0.91
N LEU A 39 4.93 8.13 -0.82
CA LEU A 39 4.40 9.26 -1.59
C LEU A 39 4.56 9.04 -3.10
N PHE A 40 5.75 8.59 -3.54
CA PHE A 40 5.97 8.23 -4.93
C PHE A 40 5.01 7.15 -5.40
N LEU A 41 4.85 6.04 -4.66
CA LEU A 41 3.96 4.93 -5.02
C LEU A 41 2.49 5.34 -5.11
N LYS A 42 2.05 6.33 -4.33
CA LYS A 42 0.69 6.90 -4.40
C LYS A 42 0.47 7.82 -5.61
N SER A 43 1.53 8.33 -6.23
CA SER A 43 1.46 9.17 -7.44
C SER A 43 1.00 8.36 -8.67
N GLY A 44 0.61 9.05 -9.76
CA GLY A 44 0.23 8.39 -11.01
C GLY A 44 1.35 7.53 -11.60
N MET A 45 2.59 8.04 -11.61
CA MET A 45 3.76 7.29 -12.09
C MET A 45 4.08 6.11 -11.18
N GLY A 46 3.95 6.26 -9.87
CA GLY A 46 4.15 5.19 -8.91
C GLY A 46 3.14 4.04 -9.07
N LYS A 47 1.87 4.37 -9.33
CA LYS A 47 0.85 3.35 -9.65
C LYS A 47 1.19 2.58 -10.93
N ARG A 48 1.68 3.26 -11.97
CA ARG A 48 2.14 2.61 -13.20
C ARG A 48 3.35 1.70 -12.94
N TYR A 49 4.28 2.15 -12.10
CA TYR A 49 5.41 1.34 -11.66
C TYR A 49 4.95 0.05 -10.95
N LEU A 50 3.99 0.14 -10.03
CA LEU A 50 3.44 -1.03 -9.34
C LEU A 50 2.73 -1.98 -10.30
N LYS A 51 1.96 -1.46 -11.27
CA LYS A 51 1.34 -2.28 -12.33
C LYS A 51 2.36 -3.08 -13.11
N ASN A 52 3.46 -2.44 -13.51
CA ASN A 52 4.52 -3.13 -14.24
C ASN A 52 5.27 -4.13 -13.36
N ARG A 53 5.47 -3.80 -12.07
CA ARG A 53 6.22 -4.65 -11.13
C ARG A 53 5.45 -5.90 -10.71
N LEU A 54 4.16 -5.76 -10.40
CA LEU A 54 3.30 -6.86 -9.99
C LEU A 54 2.80 -7.68 -11.18
N GLY A 55 2.87 -7.12 -12.38
CA GLY A 55 2.31 -7.74 -13.58
C GLY A 55 0.79 -7.54 -13.67
N ALA A 56 0.28 -7.67 -14.90
CA ALA A 56 -1.14 -7.45 -15.20
C ALA A 56 -2.09 -8.45 -14.52
N SER A 57 -1.58 -9.57 -13.98
CA SER A 57 -2.40 -10.61 -13.35
C SER A 57 -2.80 -10.32 -11.91
N TYR A 58 -2.15 -9.35 -11.24
CA TYR A 58 -2.33 -9.09 -9.80
C TYR A 58 -3.09 -7.79 -9.47
N LEU A 59 -3.59 -7.06 -10.47
CA LEU A 59 -4.33 -5.80 -10.32
C LEU A 59 -5.56 -5.76 -11.22
#